data_AF-A0A261V7Y6-F1
#
_entry.id   AF-A0A261V7Y6-F1
#
_cell.length_a   1.000
_cell.length_b   1.000
_cell.length_c   1.000
_cell.angle_alpha   90.00
_cell.angle_beta   90.00
_cell.angle_gamma   90.00
#
_symmetry.space_group_name_H-M   'P 1'
#
loop_
_entity.id
_entity.type
_entity.pdbx_description
1 polymer ?
#
loop_
_entity_poly.entity_id
_entity_poly.type
_entity_poly.pdbx_seq_one_letter_code
_entity_poly.pdbx_strand_id
1 'polypeptide(L)'
;MTGSTLLQHFITPVLTAVLTLAGTHWQLASQNQRADRERFIDAAQATAQDTSRLLLDGYAALHTLVNESDNKGWEEFSRTSWTRYRDFHRQWRQQLIVQHFKLARHFGKDVADQLVHVDEIDLHPSGASRADRPCVPAGGADAFDVAKLASQIDCMTRLITVSQDAIDSALAADAGVPWTELARDRRETIDLTWQLLAQYDKASVGYLRTLNDRLTQLGEPEVTVIRRADDR
;
A
#
# COMPACT_ATOMS: atom_id res chain seq x y z
N MET A 1 -45.75 44.96 -53.55
CA MET A 1 -44.71 45.01 -52.50
C MET A 1 -44.63 43.63 -51.85
N THR A 2 -43.87 42.73 -52.47
CA THR A 2 -43.70 41.31 -52.12
C THR A 2 -42.24 41.09 -51.73
N GLY A 3 -41.86 41.55 -50.53
CA GLY A 3 -40.45 41.61 -50.12
C GLY A 3 -40.13 41.16 -48.70
N SER A 4 -41.10 40.70 -47.90
CA SER A 4 -40.87 40.34 -46.49
C SER A 4 -40.98 38.86 -46.15
N THR A 5 -41.55 38.01 -47.01
CA THR A 5 -41.85 36.60 -46.69
C THR A 5 -40.71 35.63 -47.03
N LEU A 6 -39.79 35.97 -47.94
CA LEU A 6 -38.69 35.06 -48.34
C LEU A 6 -37.54 35.02 -47.32
N LEU A 7 -37.22 36.13 -46.64
CA LEU A 7 -36.20 36.13 -45.58
C LEU A 7 -36.61 35.28 -44.37
N GLN A 8 -37.91 35.26 -44.04
CA GLN A 8 -38.44 34.49 -42.90
C GLN A 8 -38.48 32.97 -43.13
N HIS A 9 -38.36 32.47 -44.37
CA HIS A 9 -38.40 31.03 -44.66
C HIS A 9 -37.02 30.36 -44.68
N PHE A 10 -35.92 31.11 -44.80
CA PHE A 10 -34.56 30.54 -44.80
C PHE A 10 -33.81 30.73 -43.47
N ILE A 11 -34.19 31.70 -42.64
CA ILE A 11 -33.49 31.99 -41.37
C ILE A 11 -33.84 30.95 -40.30
N THR A 12 -35.11 30.52 -40.23
CA THR A 12 -35.60 29.56 -39.24
C THR A 12 -34.96 28.18 -39.35
N PRO A 13 -34.90 27.49 -40.51
CA PRO A 13 -34.32 26.15 -40.59
C PRO A 13 -32.80 26.13 -40.34
N VAL A 14 -32.06 27.18 -40.72
CA VAL A 14 -30.62 27.29 -40.48
C VAL A 14 -30.34 27.48 -38.98
N LEU A 15 -31.10 28.34 -38.29
CA LEU A 15 -30.98 28.52 -36.84
C LEU A 15 -31.31 27.25 -36.06
N THR A 16 -32.37 26.53 -36.46
CA THR A 16 -32.72 25.26 -35.81
C THR A 16 -31.65 24.20 -36.04
N ALA A 17 -31.07 24.11 -37.24
CA ALA A 17 -29.97 23.17 -37.53
C ALA A 17 -28.72 23.47 -36.70
N VAL A 18 -28.32 24.74 -36.57
CA VAL A 18 -27.17 25.14 -35.75
C VAL A 18 -27.41 24.88 -34.26
N LEU A 19 -28.60 25.20 -33.74
CA LEU A 19 -28.97 24.92 -32.34
C LEU A 19 -29.04 23.43 -32.05
N THR A 20 -29.52 22.63 -33.00
CA THR A 20 -29.58 21.17 -32.84
C THR A 20 -28.17 20.57 -32.86
N LEU A 21 -27.29 21.02 -33.77
CA LEU A 21 -25.89 20.58 -33.81
C LEU A 21 -25.12 21.02 -32.57
N ALA A 22 -25.29 22.26 -32.11
CA ALA A 22 -24.66 22.75 -30.89
C ALA A 22 -25.18 21.99 -29.65
N GLY A 23 -26.49 21.73 -29.59
CA GLY A 23 -27.13 20.95 -28.53
C GLY A 23 -26.66 19.50 -28.50
N THR A 24 -26.57 18.83 -29.66
CA THR A 24 -26.05 17.46 -29.73
C THR A 24 -24.56 17.39 -29.41
N HIS A 25 -23.75 18.34 -29.87
CA HIS A 25 -22.33 18.43 -29.49
C HIS A 25 -22.17 18.65 -27.99
N TRP A 26 -22.94 19.54 -27.38
CA TRP A 26 -22.88 19.79 -25.95
C TRP A 26 -23.35 18.58 -25.14
N GLN A 27 -24.44 17.93 -25.56
CA GLN A 27 -24.94 16.73 -24.92
C GLN A 27 -23.96 15.56 -25.05
N LEU A 28 -23.36 15.36 -26.22
CA LEU A 28 -22.32 14.35 -26.45
C LEU A 28 -21.08 14.64 -25.59
N ALA A 29 -20.64 15.91 -25.51
CA ALA A 29 -19.54 16.31 -24.65
C ALA A 29 -19.86 16.04 -23.17
N SER A 30 -21.09 16.31 -22.73
CA SER A 30 -21.52 16.02 -21.35
C SER A 30 -21.59 14.52 -21.05
N GLN A 31 -22.01 13.70 -22.01
CA GLN A 31 -22.05 12.25 -21.87
C GLN A 31 -20.65 11.65 -21.84
N ASN A 32 -19.75 12.12 -22.71
CA ASN A 32 -18.34 11.71 -22.70
C ASN A 32 -17.67 12.08 -21.38
N GLN A 33 -17.91 13.28 -20.85
CA GLN A 33 -17.38 13.68 -19.55
C GLN A 33 -17.89 12.81 -18.39
N ARG A 34 -19.17 12.40 -18.41
CA ARG A 34 -19.71 11.47 -17.41
C ARG A 34 -19.08 10.09 -17.53
N ALA A 35 -18.99 9.55 -18.74
CA ALA A 35 -18.38 8.24 -18.98
C ALA A 35 -16.89 8.22 -18.60
N ASP A 36 -16.14 9.29 -18.92
CA ASP A 36 -14.73 9.40 -18.54
C ASP A 36 -14.55 9.53 -17.02
N ARG A 37 -15.47 10.23 -16.34
CA ARG A 37 -15.51 10.31 -14.87
C ARG A 37 -15.80 8.95 -14.24
N GLU A 38 -16.79 8.23 -14.73
CA GLU A 38 -17.14 6.88 -14.24
C GLU A 38 -15.94 5.92 -14.41
N ARG A 39 -15.32 5.88 -15.59
CA ARG A 39 -14.11 5.07 -15.81
C ARG A 39 -12.96 5.44 -14.89
N PHE A 40 -12.80 6.72 -14.56
CA PHE A 40 -11.77 7.16 -13.63
C PHE A 40 -12.05 6.66 -12.21
N ILE A 41 -13.30 6.73 -11.75
CA ILE A 41 -13.72 6.24 -10.44
C ILE A 41 -13.58 4.71 -10.37
N ASP A 42 -14.04 3.97 -11.38
CA ASP A 42 -13.89 2.51 -11.45
C ASP A 42 -12.42 2.09 -11.36
N ALA A 43 -11.54 2.79 -12.09
CA ALA A 43 -10.09 2.55 -12.04
C ALA A 43 -9.48 2.87 -10.67
N ALA A 44 -9.96 3.93 -10.01
CA ALA A 44 -9.54 4.28 -8.65
C ALA A 44 -9.99 3.20 -7.64
N GLN A 45 -11.23 2.69 -7.76
CA GLN A 45 -11.74 1.61 -6.91
C GLN A 45 -10.96 0.31 -7.11
N ALA A 46 -10.69 -0.08 -8.36
CA ALA A 46 -9.86 -1.25 -8.66
C ALA A 46 -8.44 -1.09 -8.08
N THR A 47 -7.86 0.10 -8.19
CA THR A 47 -6.54 0.43 -7.59
C THR A 47 -6.56 0.27 -6.07
N ALA A 48 -7.61 0.74 -5.40
CA ALA A 48 -7.76 0.60 -3.95
C ALA A 48 -7.92 -0.87 -3.52
N GLN A 49 -8.74 -1.64 -4.25
CA GLN A 49 -8.94 -3.08 -3.99
C GLN A 49 -7.65 -3.87 -4.17
N ASP A 50 -6.92 -3.63 -5.27
CA ASP A 50 -5.63 -4.29 -5.50
C ASP A 50 -4.61 -3.91 -4.43
N THR A 51 -4.57 -2.64 -4.03
CA THR A 51 -3.68 -2.19 -2.94
C THR A 51 -4.04 -2.87 -1.62
N SER A 52 -5.32 -3.04 -1.32
CA SER A 52 -5.77 -3.79 -0.15
C SER A 52 -5.28 -5.24 -0.16
N ARG A 53 -5.33 -5.92 -1.30
CA ARG A 53 -4.79 -7.29 -1.42
C ARG A 53 -3.30 -7.31 -1.14
N LEU A 54 -2.52 -6.38 -1.73
CA LEU A 54 -1.08 -6.31 -1.48
C LEU A 54 -0.73 -6.10 0.00
N LEU A 55 -1.46 -5.23 0.69
CA LEU A 55 -1.24 -5.00 2.12
C LEU A 55 -1.50 -6.26 2.95
N LEU A 56 -2.61 -6.95 2.69
CA LEU A 56 -3.01 -8.18 3.37
C LEU A 56 -2.06 -9.34 3.08
N ASP A 57 -1.65 -9.51 1.82
CA ASP A 57 -0.69 -10.54 1.42
C ASP A 57 0.67 -10.30 2.09
N GLY A 58 1.12 -9.04 2.14
CA GLY A 58 2.34 -8.64 2.84
C GLY A 58 2.29 -8.97 4.33
N TYR A 59 1.17 -8.65 5.00
CA TYR A 59 0.97 -9.01 6.41
C TYR A 59 1.00 -10.53 6.62
N ALA A 60 0.27 -11.30 5.81
CA ALA A 60 0.18 -12.75 5.96
C ALA A 60 1.55 -13.42 5.78
N ALA A 61 2.34 -12.97 4.80
CA ALA A 61 3.69 -13.46 4.56
C ALA A 61 4.64 -13.11 5.72
N LEU A 62 4.59 -11.88 6.23
CA LEU A 62 5.38 -11.44 7.39
C LEU A 62 5.00 -12.20 8.66
N HIS A 63 3.70 -12.34 8.94
CA HIS A 63 3.21 -13.11 10.08
C HIS A 63 3.72 -14.55 10.03
N THR A 64 3.65 -15.19 8.85
CA THR A 64 4.19 -16.53 8.65
C THR A 64 5.69 -16.57 8.89
N LEU A 65 6.45 -15.60 8.36
CA LEU A 65 7.90 -15.50 8.53
C LEU A 65 8.28 -15.38 10.02
N VAL A 66 7.65 -14.46 10.75
CA VAL A 66 7.90 -14.23 12.18
C VAL A 66 7.56 -15.49 12.98
N ASN A 67 6.39 -16.07 12.76
CA ASN A 67 5.96 -17.29 13.46
C ASN A 67 6.90 -18.47 13.19
N GLU A 68 7.34 -18.66 11.95
CA GLU A 68 8.21 -19.76 11.57
C GLU A 68 9.68 -19.56 11.97
N SER A 69 10.06 -18.38 12.46
CA SER A 69 11.40 -18.10 13.02
C SER A 69 11.58 -18.63 14.43
N ASP A 70 10.47 -18.97 15.11
CA ASP A 70 10.57 -19.41 16.50
C ASP A 70 11.28 -20.76 16.62
N ASN A 71 12.24 -20.82 17.55
CA ASN A 71 13.10 -21.96 17.85
C ASN A 71 13.85 -22.55 16.63
N LYS A 72 14.06 -21.75 15.57
CA LYS A 72 14.89 -22.15 14.43
C LYS A 72 16.18 -21.36 14.38
N GLY A 73 17.27 -22.09 14.16
CA GLY A 73 18.54 -21.55 13.74
C GLY A 73 18.53 -20.97 12.33
N TRP A 74 19.51 -20.13 12.00
CA TRP A 74 19.61 -19.46 10.69
C TRP A 74 19.74 -20.46 9.54
N GLU A 75 20.49 -21.55 9.70
CA GLU A 75 20.70 -22.52 8.61
C GLU A 75 19.37 -23.16 8.16
N GLU A 76 18.57 -23.64 9.12
CA GLU A 76 17.26 -24.23 8.83
C GLU A 76 16.29 -23.19 8.26
N PHE A 77 16.19 -22.03 8.92
CA PHE A 77 15.26 -20.98 8.56
C PHE A 77 15.56 -20.39 7.17
N SER A 78 16.83 -20.14 6.86
CA SER A 78 17.26 -19.52 5.61
C SER A 78 16.90 -20.37 4.39
N ARG A 79 17.03 -21.69 4.49
CA ARG A 79 16.75 -22.65 3.42
C ARG A 79 15.25 -22.91 3.21
N THR A 80 14.42 -22.63 4.21
CA THR A 80 12.99 -22.95 4.19
C THR A 80 12.14 -21.68 4.19
N SER A 81 11.77 -21.20 5.39
CA SER A 81 10.88 -20.07 5.65
C SER A 81 11.35 -18.79 4.97
N TRP A 82 12.63 -18.43 5.13
CA TRP A 82 13.16 -17.19 4.59
C TRP A 82 13.24 -17.22 3.05
N THR A 83 13.62 -18.35 2.46
CA THR A 83 13.68 -18.47 0.99
C THR A 83 12.29 -18.28 0.38
N ARG A 84 11.23 -18.89 0.96
CA ARG A 84 9.85 -18.66 0.52
C ARG A 84 9.45 -17.20 0.66
N TYR A 85 9.72 -16.58 1.80
CA TYR A 85 9.41 -15.17 2.01
C TYR A 85 10.17 -14.25 1.05
N ARG A 86 11.46 -14.48 0.82
CA ARG A 86 12.28 -13.68 -0.08
C ARG A 86 11.74 -13.71 -1.51
N ASP A 87 11.31 -14.88 -1.98
CA ASP A 87 10.77 -15.04 -3.32
C ASP A 87 9.41 -14.33 -3.44
N PHE A 88 8.54 -14.46 -2.43
CA PHE A 88 7.32 -13.64 -2.31
C PHE A 88 7.62 -12.14 -2.29
N HIS A 89 8.51 -11.69 -1.40
CA HIS A 89 8.84 -10.29 -1.16
C HIS A 89 9.38 -9.62 -2.43
N ARG A 90 10.16 -10.34 -3.24
CA ARG A 90 10.63 -9.83 -4.54
C ARG A 90 9.46 -9.47 -5.46
N GLN A 91 8.50 -10.38 -5.62
CA GLN A 91 7.34 -10.14 -6.47
C GLN A 91 6.41 -9.07 -5.88
N TRP A 92 6.16 -9.17 -4.57
CA TRP A 92 5.34 -8.21 -3.83
C TRP A 92 5.89 -6.79 -3.94
N ARG A 93 7.20 -6.59 -3.76
CA ARG A 93 7.85 -5.27 -3.92
C ARG A 93 7.67 -4.71 -5.33
N GLN A 94 7.77 -5.54 -6.37
CA GLN A 94 7.51 -5.09 -7.75
C GLN A 94 6.05 -4.64 -7.93
N GLN A 95 5.10 -5.36 -7.32
CA GLN A 95 3.69 -4.97 -7.35
C GLN A 95 3.42 -3.67 -6.60
N LEU A 96 4.09 -3.44 -5.45
CA LEU A 96 4.02 -2.15 -4.75
C LEU A 96 4.50 -0.98 -5.61
N ILE A 97 5.63 -1.15 -6.31
CA ILE A 97 6.17 -0.11 -7.21
C ILE A 97 5.20 0.19 -8.34
N VAL A 98 4.60 -0.84 -8.95
CA VAL A 98 3.56 -0.64 -9.98
C VAL A 98 2.35 0.08 -9.39
N GLN A 99 1.93 -0.30 -8.17
CA GLN A 99 0.80 0.35 -7.53
C GLN A 99 1.07 1.80 -7.15
N HIS A 100 2.29 2.16 -6.78
CA HIS A 100 2.66 3.55 -6.52
C HIS A 100 2.21 4.48 -7.67
N PHE A 101 2.48 4.12 -8.92
CA PHE A 101 2.10 4.97 -10.07
C PHE A 101 0.59 5.05 -10.29
N LYS A 102 -0.14 3.97 -10.04
CA LYS A 102 -1.61 3.97 -10.11
C LYS A 102 -2.20 4.83 -8.99
N LEU A 103 -1.70 4.67 -7.77
CA LEU A 103 -2.08 5.46 -6.60
C LEU A 103 -1.79 6.94 -6.82
N ALA A 104 -0.61 7.30 -7.30
CA ALA A 104 -0.25 8.68 -7.57
C ALA A 104 -1.22 9.35 -8.57
N ARG A 105 -1.68 8.59 -9.57
CA ARG A 105 -2.65 9.06 -10.57
C ARG A 105 -4.05 9.28 -10.02
N HIS A 106 -4.53 8.40 -9.14
CA HIS A 106 -5.93 8.38 -8.69
C HIS A 106 -6.14 9.03 -7.31
N PHE A 107 -5.13 8.98 -6.45
CA PHE A 107 -5.21 9.31 -5.01
C PHE A 107 -4.21 10.39 -4.57
N GLY A 108 -3.24 10.73 -5.41
CA GLY A 108 -2.18 11.69 -5.10
C GLY A 108 -0.87 11.01 -4.67
N LYS A 109 0.24 11.73 -4.87
CA LYS A 109 1.60 11.24 -4.57
C LYS A 109 1.81 11.03 -3.07
N ASP A 110 1.22 11.89 -2.23
CA ASP A 110 1.25 11.78 -0.77
C ASP A 110 0.72 10.45 -0.25
N VAL A 111 -0.31 9.90 -0.92
CA VAL A 111 -0.86 8.58 -0.60
C VAL A 111 0.05 7.49 -1.15
N ALA A 112 0.55 7.63 -2.38
CA ALA A 112 1.43 6.63 -2.99
C ALA A 112 2.76 6.44 -2.22
N ASP A 113 3.33 7.53 -1.71
CA ASP A 113 4.58 7.52 -0.93
C ASP A 113 4.43 6.76 0.40
N GLN A 114 3.24 6.80 1.02
CA GLN A 114 2.96 6.01 2.24
C GLN A 114 3.03 4.50 2.03
N LEU A 115 2.81 4.02 0.79
CA LEU A 115 2.93 2.60 0.45
C LEU A 115 4.39 2.20 0.18
N VAL A 116 5.06 2.98 -0.68
CA VAL A 116 6.45 2.79 -1.05
C VAL A 116 7.03 4.10 -1.61
N HIS A 117 8.14 4.58 -1.03
CA HIS A 117 8.89 5.71 -1.57
C HIS A 117 9.78 5.26 -2.73
N VAL A 118 9.26 5.34 -3.96
CA VAL A 118 10.02 4.92 -5.16
C VAL A 118 11.25 5.78 -5.42
N ASP A 119 11.22 7.06 -5.05
CA ASP A 119 12.35 7.99 -5.24
C ASP A 119 13.58 7.57 -4.42
N GLU A 120 13.37 6.83 -3.32
CA GLU A 120 14.44 6.29 -2.47
C GLU A 120 14.94 4.91 -2.92
N ILE A 121 14.25 4.27 -3.86
CA ILE A 121 14.69 2.96 -4.40
C ILE A 121 15.85 3.14 -5.37
N ASP A 122 15.84 4.23 -6.16
CA ASP A 122 16.88 4.54 -7.15
C ASP A 122 18.05 5.37 -6.56
N LEU A 123 17.82 6.05 -5.43
CA LEU A 123 18.84 6.83 -4.76
C LEU A 123 19.52 5.96 -3.70
N HIS A 124 20.80 5.65 -3.92
CA HIS A 124 21.66 5.05 -2.90
C HIS A 124 21.50 5.84 -1.60
N PRO A 125 20.96 5.23 -0.53
CA PRO A 125 20.73 6.00 0.67
C PRO A 125 22.07 6.34 1.29
N SER A 126 22.43 7.61 1.17
CA SER A 126 23.58 8.20 1.82
C SER A 126 23.20 8.52 3.26
N GLY A 127 24.03 8.10 4.22
CA GLY A 127 24.14 8.86 5.47
C GLY A 127 24.06 8.13 6.82
N ALA A 128 23.68 6.84 6.91
CA ALA A 128 23.71 6.16 8.21
C ALA A 128 24.72 5.01 8.21
N SER A 129 25.71 5.10 9.10
CA SER A 129 26.50 3.95 9.53
C SER A 129 25.55 2.81 9.92
N ARG A 130 25.39 1.82 9.04
CA ARG A 130 24.59 0.60 9.30
C ARG A 130 25.19 -0.26 10.41
N ALA A 131 26.38 0.09 10.90
CA ALA A 131 27.13 -0.72 11.87
C ALA A 131 26.43 -0.80 13.24
N ASP A 132 25.75 0.27 13.68
CA ASP A 132 25.19 0.33 15.03
C ASP A 132 23.69 -0.06 15.09
N ARG A 133 22.99 -0.03 13.95
CA ARG A 133 21.54 -0.33 13.86
C ARG A 133 21.22 -1.07 12.56
N PRO A 134 21.48 -2.39 12.48
CA PRO A 134 21.47 -3.15 11.22
C PRO A 134 20.09 -3.27 10.57
N CYS A 135 19.00 -3.10 11.34
CA CYS A 135 17.63 -3.23 10.84
C CYS A 135 16.88 -1.90 10.68
N VAL A 136 17.57 -0.75 10.78
CA VAL A 136 16.92 0.54 10.48
C VAL A 136 16.93 0.75 8.96
N PRO A 137 15.75 0.88 8.32
CA PRO A 137 15.68 1.15 6.90
C PRO A 137 16.24 2.54 6.59
N ALA A 138 16.64 2.73 5.34
CA ALA A 138 17.13 4.01 4.86
C ALA A 138 16.03 5.09 4.80
N GLY A 139 16.47 6.36 4.83
CA GLY A 139 15.61 7.55 4.72
C GLY A 139 15.46 8.31 6.04
N GLY A 140 14.75 9.44 6.01
CA GLY A 140 14.36 10.22 7.19
C GLY A 140 13.28 9.52 8.02
N ALA A 141 13.08 9.93 9.27
CA ALA A 141 12.07 9.36 10.18
C ALA A 141 10.62 9.54 9.66
N ASP A 142 10.44 10.56 8.83
CA ASP A 142 9.23 11.01 8.17
C ASP A 142 8.93 10.27 6.86
N ALA A 143 9.87 9.46 6.35
CA ALA A 143 9.71 8.68 5.13
C ALA A 143 9.40 7.19 5.38
N PHE A 144 8.89 6.83 6.56
CA PHE A 144 8.70 5.44 6.95
C PHE A 144 7.42 4.85 6.34
N ASP A 145 7.55 4.19 5.19
CA ASP A 145 6.45 3.53 4.47
C ASP A 145 6.26 2.05 4.85
N VAL A 146 5.19 1.46 4.32
CA VAL A 146 4.83 0.04 4.54
C VAL A 146 5.95 -0.92 4.08
N ALA A 147 6.62 -0.63 2.96
CA ALA A 147 7.70 -1.48 2.44
C ALA A 147 8.95 -1.44 3.34
N LYS A 148 9.26 -0.28 3.94
CA LYS A 148 10.33 -0.13 4.93
C LYS A 148 10.01 -0.88 6.22
N LEU A 149 8.76 -0.83 6.68
CA LEU A 149 8.32 -1.60 7.84
C LEU A 149 8.44 -3.12 7.59
N ALA A 150 8.02 -3.60 6.42
CA ALA A 150 8.21 -5.00 6.02
C ALA A 150 9.70 -5.41 6.03
N SER A 151 10.57 -4.55 5.49
CA SER A 151 12.02 -4.78 5.46
C SER A 151 12.64 -4.84 6.87
N GLN A 152 12.15 -4.00 7.79
CA GLN A 152 12.58 -4.03 9.19
C GLN A 152 12.14 -5.31 9.89
N ILE A 153 10.90 -5.77 9.66
CA ILE A 153 10.39 -7.03 10.22
C ILE A 153 11.20 -8.22 9.70
N ASP A 154 11.49 -8.31 8.38
CA ASP A 154 12.37 -9.36 7.83
C ASP A 154 13.74 -9.35 8.52
N CYS A 155 14.39 -8.19 8.61
CA CYS A 155 15.69 -8.08 9.26
C CYS A 155 15.67 -8.54 10.73
N MET A 156 14.71 -8.06 11.51
CA MET A 156 14.55 -8.45 12.93
C MET A 156 14.25 -9.93 13.07
N THR A 157 13.45 -10.50 12.16
CA THR A 157 13.16 -11.94 12.15
C THR A 157 14.42 -12.78 11.92
N ARG A 158 15.30 -12.34 11.03
CA ARG A 158 16.59 -13.01 10.81
C ARG A 158 17.47 -12.93 12.07
N LEU A 159 17.47 -11.80 12.78
CA LEU A 159 18.20 -11.67 14.06
C LEU A 159 17.68 -12.64 15.14
N ILE A 160 16.38 -12.92 15.19
CA ILE A 160 15.81 -13.95 16.11
C ILE A 160 16.47 -15.31 15.86
N THR A 161 16.67 -15.68 14.59
CA THR A 161 17.23 -17.00 14.22
C THR A 161 18.74 -17.10 14.44
N VAL A 162 19.48 -16.02 14.17
CA VAL A 162 20.91 -15.96 14.50
C VAL A 162 21.12 -15.99 16.02
N SER A 163 20.23 -15.36 16.78
CA SER A 163 20.28 -15.44 18.26
C SER A 163 19.98 -16.85 18.76
N GLN A 164 19.11 -17.60 18.07
CA GLN A 164 18.87 -19.01 18.39
C GLN A 164 20.12 -19.87 18.19
N ASP A 165 20.84 -19.71 17.07
CA ASP A 165 22.12 -20.42 16.84
C ASP A 165 23.16 -20.12 17.92
N ALA A 166 23.22 -18.87 18.39
CA ALA A 166 24.12 -18.45 19.47
C ALA A 166 23.76 -19.11 20.81
N ILE A 167 22.46 -19.22 21.12
CA ILE A 167 21.96 -19.93 22.31
C ILE A 167 22.31 -21.43 22.22
N ASP A 168 22.00 -22.06 21.09
CA ASP A 168 22.26 -23.49 20.88
C ASP A 168 23.76 -23.81 21.00
N SER A 169 24.60 -22.94 20.44
CA SER A 169 26.06 -23.04 20.55
C SER A 169 26.55 -22.87 21.99
N ALA A 170 25.99 -21.91 22.74
CA ALA A 170 26.36 -21.67 24.14
C ALA A 170 25.96 -22.84 25.05
N LEU A 171 24.78 -23.44 24.83
CA LEU A 171 24.31 -24.62 25.54
C LEU A 171 25.18 -25.85 25.22
N ALA A 172 25.58 -26.04 23.97
CA ALA A 172 26.41 -27.17 23.55
C ALA A 172 27.86 -27.08 24.06
N ALA A 173 28.40 -25.87 24.21
CA ALA A 173 29.78 -25.65 24.61
C ALA A 173 30.03 -25.80 26.13
N ASP A 174 28.98 -25.95 26.96
CA ASP A 174 29.06 -25.90 28.44
C ASP A 174 29.88 -24.71 28.96
N ALA A 175 29.93 -23.63 28.18
CA ALA A 175 31.00 -22.64 28.24
C ALA A 175 30.85 -21.60 29.36
N GLY A 176 29.88 -21.79 30.28
CA GLY A 176 29.60 -20.80 31.33
C GLY A 176 29.18 -19.42 30.82
N VAL A 177 28.98 -19.25 29.51
CA VAL A 177 28.36 -18.07 28.91
C VAL A 177 26.95 -17.98 29.48
N PRO A 178 26.48 -16.80 29.94
CA PRO A 178 25.12 -16.67 30.42
C PRO A 178 24.16 -16.75 29.23
N TRP A 179 23.84 -17.97 28.79
CA TRP A 179 22.82 -18.28 27.79
C TRP A 179 21.47 -17.64 28.16
N THR A 180 21.28 -17.34 29.45
CA THR A 180 20.15 -16.57 29.98
C THR A 180 20.10 -15.12 29.48
N GLU A 181 21.25 -14.45 29.32
CA GLU A 181 21.30 -13.10 28.72
C GLU A 181 20.97 -13.17 27.24
N LEU A 182 21.56 -14.12 26.49
CA LEU A 182 21.23 -14.37 25.08
C LEU A 182 19.73 -14.69 24.89
N ALA A 183 19.16 -15.51 25.77
CA ALA A 183 17.75 -15.87 25.74
C ALA A 183 16.83 -14.67 26.03
N ARG A 184 17.23 -13.78 26.95
CA ARG A 184 16.50 -12.54 27.22
C ARG A 184 16.54 -11.61 26.01
N ASP A 185 17.72 -11.37 25.45
CA ASP A 185 17.89 -10.47 24.30
C ASP A 185 17.15 -10.99 23.06
N ARG A 186 17.14 -12.32 22.85
CA ARG A 186 16.30 -12.97 21.82
C ARG A 186 14.81 -12.72 22.07
N ARG A 187 14.34 -12.87 23.31
CA ARG A 187 12.93 -12.62 23.67
C ARG A 187 12.53 -11.17 23.43
N GLU A 188 13.37 -10.21 23.81
CA GLU A 188 13.14 -8.79 23.51
C GLU A 188 13.04 -8.54 22.00
N THR A 189 13.90 -9.20 21.21
CA THR A 189 13.86 -9.12 19.74
C THR A 189 12.55 -9.71 19.18
N ILE A 190 12.08 -10.83 19.72
CA ILE A 190 10.76 -11.43 19.36
C ILE A 190 9.63 -10.44 19.66
N ASP A 191 9.59 -9.89 20.87
CA ASP A 191 8.54 -8.97 21.29
C ASP A 191 8.52 -7.70 20.42
N LEU A 192 9.69 -7.12 20.13
CA LEU A 192 9.81 -5.99 19.21
C LEU A 192 9.35 -6.34 17.80
N THR A 193 9.66 -7.54 17.31
CA THR A 193 9.25 -7.98 15.96
C THR A 193 7.74 -8.14 15.86
N TRP A 194 7.08 -8.69 16.89
CA TRP A 194 5.62 -8.76 16.95
C TRP A 194 4.98 -7.37 17.05
N GLN A 195 5.60 -6.44 17.80
CA GLN A 195 5.14 -5.05 17.83
C GLN A 195 5.24 -4.37 16.46
N LEU A 196 6.31 -4.60 15.72
CA LEU A 196 6.46 -4.10 14.35
C LEU A 196 5.40 -4.69 13.41
N LEU A 197 5.10 -5.99 13.53
CA LEU A 197 4.03 -6.62 12.77
C LEU A 197 2.64 -6.02 13.11
N ALA A 198 2.37 -5.73 14.37
CA ALA A 198 1.15 -5.03 14.78
C ALA A 198 1.10 -3.58 14.25
N GLN A 199 2.25 -2.91 14.17
CA GLN A 199 2.34 -1.59 13.52
C GLN A 199 2.07 -1.69 12.02
N TYR A 200 2.48 -2.78 11.36
CA TYR A 200 2.19 -3.00 9.94
C TYR A 200 0.69 -3.15 9.70
N ASP A 201 0.01 -3.94 10.53
CA ASP A 201 -1.45 -4.10 10.45
C ASP A 201 -2.17 -2.75 10.69
N LYS A 202 -1.76 -2.02 11.74
CA LYS A 202 -2.29 -0.68 12.03
C LYS A 202 -2.07 0.29 10.86
N ALA A 203 -0.88 0.29 10.28
CA ALA A 203 -0.55 1.14 9.13
C ALA A 203 -1.42 0.75 7.92
N SER A 204 -1.59 -0.54 7.66
CA SER A 204 -2.43 -1.06 6.58
C SER A 204 -3.89 -0.61 6.73
N VAL A 205 -4.47 -0.77 7.92
CA VAL A 205 -5.83 -0.31 8.22
C VAL A 205 -5.95 1.22 8.07
N GLY A 206 -4.98 1.98 8.57
CA GLY A 206 -4.93 3.43 8.41
C GLY A 206 -4.89 3.84 6.93
N TYR A 207 -4.05 3.20 6.15
CA TYR A 207 -3.90 3.43 4.71
C TYR A 207 -5.21 3.14 3.95
N LEU A 208 -5.88 2.03 4.27
CA LEU A 208 -7.17 1.68 3.65
C LEU A 208 -8.27 2.70 3.96
N ARG A 209 -8.28 3.27 5.17
CA ARG A 209 -9.19 4.39 5.49
C ARG A 209 -8.89 5.61 4.64
N THR A 210 -7.61 5.98 4.49
CA THR A 210 -7.21 7.08 3.61
C THR A 210 -7.67 6.86 2.17
N LEU A 211 -7.52 5.65 1.63
CA LEU A 211 -8.03 5.32 0.28
C LEU A 211 -9.56 5.46 0.19
N ASN A 212 -10.29 4.97 1.19
CA ASN A 212 -11.74 5.09 1.23
C ASN A 212 -12.18 6.56 1.28
N ASP A 213 -11.57 7.37 2.14
CA ASP A 213 -11.89 8.80 2.26
C ASP A 213 -11.65 9.56 0.94
N ARG A 214 -10.57 9.21 0.23
CA ARG A 214 -10.26 9.77 -1.09
C ARG A 214 -11.23 9.29 -2.17
N LEU A 215 -11.66 8.02 -2.16
CA LEU A 215 -12.69 7.52 -3.06
C LEU A 215 -14.00 8.30 -2.87
N THR A 216 -14.44 8.50 -1.64
CA THR A 216 -15.63 9.30 -1.33
C THR A 216 -15.49 10.74 -1.86
N GLN A 217 -14.31 11.35 -1.74
CA GLN A 217 -14.03 12.68 -2.31
C GLN A 217 -14.13 12.72 -3.85
N LEU A 218 -13.86 11.62 -4.54
CA LEU A 218 -14.01 11.50 -6.01
C LEU A 218 -15.49 11.36 -6.44
N GLY A 219 -16.39 11.11 -5.49
CA GLY A 219 -17.83 10.97 -5.71
C GLY A 219 -18.33 9.53 -5.71
N GLU A 220 -17.56 8.58 -5.17
CA GLU A 220 -18.08 7.26 -4.80
C GLU A 220 -19.18 7.45 -3.73
N PRO A 221 -20.40 6.96 -3.98
CA PRO A 221 -21.49 7.07 -3.02
C PRO A 221 -21.22 6.18 -1.82
N GLU A 222 -21.21 6.76 -0.62
CA GLU A 222 -21.19 6.00 0.62
C GLU A 222 -22.57 5.37 0.88
N VAL A 223 -22.60 4.13 1.37
CA VAL A 223 -23.86 3.50 1.80
C VAL A 223 -24.35 4.24 3.05
N THR A 224 -25.35 5.11 2.89
CA THR A 224 -26.07 5.67 4.04
C THR A 224 -26.86 4.56 4.74
N VAL A 225 -26.33 4.06 5.86
CA VAL A 225 -27.08 3.16 6.74
C VAL A 225 -28.19 3.98 7.39
N ILE A 226 -29.41 3.85 6.87
CA ILE A 226 -30.61 4.36 7.55
C ILE A 226 -30.78 3.52 8.83
N ARG A 227 -30.30 4.04 9.97
CA ARG A 227 -30.69 3.49 11.27
C ARG A 227 -32.21 3.67 11.37
N ARG A 228 -32.95 2.57 11.33
CA ARG A 228 -34.35 2.56 11.76
C ARG A 228 -34.36 3.10 13.20
N ALA A 229 -34.94 4.28 13.39
CA ALA A 229 -35.42 4.69 14.68
C ALA A 229 -36.68 3.85 14.94
N ASP A 230 -36.53 2.81 15.75
CA ASP A 230 -37.56 2.08 16.52
C ASP A 230 -36.81 0.88 17.13
N ASP A 231 -36.87 0.59 18.43
CA ASP A 231 -38.03 0.64 19.32
C ASP A 231 -37.76 1.40 20.63
N ARG A 232 -38.78 2.16 21.03
CA ARG A 232 -38.97 2.81 22.33
C ARG A 232 -39.58 1.84 23.33
#